data_AF-A0A847WP48-F1
#
_entry.id   AF-A0A847WP48-F1
#
_cell.length_a   1.000
_cell.length_b   1.000
_cell.length_c   1.000
_cell.angle_alpha   90.00
_cell.angle_beta   90.00
_cell.angle_gamma   90.00
#
_symmetry.space_group_name_H-M   'P 1'
#
loop_
_entity.id
_entity.type
_entity.pdbx_description
1 polymer ?
#
loop_
_entity_poly.entity_id
_entity_poly.type
_entity_poly.pdbx_seq_one_letter_code
_entity_poly.pdbx_strand_id
1 'polypeptide(L)'
;MSNQLIEVFGEGNVVGYYRVNHLVPTGTGYAEYISQVIEVRDNGLMTVYDDETDKRITSFIASRDRVEVTLLMAGEIPNPDWLDLIEHNRTLAERLNLLG
;
A
#
# COMPACT_ATOMS: atom_id res chain seq x y z
N MET A 1 -5.20 0.94 14.17
CA MET A 1 -5.35 1.62 12.86
C MET A 1 -6.08 0.79 11.82
N SER A 2 -5.72 -0.49 11.58
CA SER A 2 -6.38 -1.31 10.53
C SER A 2 -7.90 -1.39 10.64
N ASN A 3 -8.45 -1.54 11.85
CA ASN A 3 -9.90 -1.75 12.02
C ASN A 3 -10.73 -0.49 11.71
N GLN A 4 -10.26 0.70 12.05
CA GLN A 4 -10.98 1.96 11.78
C GLN A 4 -10.98 2.32 10.29
N LEU A 5 -9.89 2.02 9.57
CA LEU A 5 -9.85 2.21 8.12
C LEU A 5 -10.85 1.29 7.42
N ILE A 6 -10.95 0.02 7.87
CA ILE A 6 -11.92 -0.94 7.34
C ILE A 6 -13.35 -0.51 7.66
N GLU A 7 -13.62 0.03 8.85
CA GLU A 7 -14.95 0.54 9.21
C GLU A 7 -15.41 1.71 8.30
N VAL A 8 -14.49 2.57 7.85
CA VAL A 8 -14.82 3.75 7.04
C VAL A 8 -14.84 3.46 5.54
N PHE A 9 -13.83 2.73 5.04
CA PHE A 9 -13.61 2.51 3.60
C PHE A 9 -13.99 1.10 3.13
N GLY A 10 -14.48 0.25 4.04
CA GLY A 10 -14.70 -1.17 3.80
C GLY A 10 -13.40 -1.96 3.69
N GLU A 11 -13.53 -3.27 3.52
CA GLU A 11 -12.37 -4.14 3.28
C GLU A 11 -11.76 -3.91 1.89
N GLY A 12 -12.53 -3.38 0.93
CA GLY A 12 -12.12 -3.24 -0.47
C GLY A 12 -11.93 -4.58 -1.18
N ASN A 13 -11.86 -4.54 -2.51
CA ASN A 13 -11.53 -5.70 -3.33
C ASN A 13 -10.03 -5.75 -3.59
N VAL A 14 -9.45 -6.96 -3.52
CA VAL A 14 -8.05 -7.17 -3.90
C VAL A 14 -7.90 -6.93 -5.40
N VAL A 15 -7.02 -5.99 -5.75
CA VAL A 15 -6.64 -5.72 -7.14
C VAL A 15 -5.51 -6.66 -7.54
N GLY A 16 -4.53 -6.85 -6.66
CA GLY A 16 -3.42 -7.76 -6.93
C GLY A 16 -2.42 -7.86 -5.78
N TYR A 17 -1.53 -8.83 -5.93
CA TYR A 17 -0.36 -9.06 -5.09
C TYR A 17 0.90 -8.83 -5.93
N TYR A 18 1.72 -7.87 -5.52
CA TYR A 18 2.88 -7.44 -6.27
C TYR A 18 4.14 -7.69 -5.46
N ARG A 19 5.02 -8.55 -5.98
CA ARG A 19 6.36 -8.70 -5.41
C ARG A 19 7.22 -7.54 -5.87
N VAL A 20 7.73 -6.76 -4.93
CA VAL A 20 8.66 -5.66 -5.18
C VAL A 20 9.98 -5.92 -4.48
N ASN A 21 11.08 -5.52 -5.12
CA ASN A 21 12.40 -5.49 -4.51
C ASN A 21 12.85 -4.04 -4.40
N HIS A 22 12.93 -3.50 -3.18
CA HIS A 22 13.24 -2.09 -2.97
C HIS A 22 14.21 -1.89 -1.80
N LEU A 23 14.86 -0.74 -1.78
CA LEU A 23 15.82 -0.37 -0.75
C LEU A 23 15.11 0.04 0.55
N VAL A 24 15.32 -0.70 1.64
CA VAL A 24 14.76 -0.45 2.97
C VAL A 24 15.87 0.03 3.91
N PRO A 25 15.69 1.18 4.61
CA PRO A 25 16.60 1.58 5.68
C PRO A 25 16.60 0.55 6.80
N THR A 26 17.77 0.06 7.16
CA THR A 26 17.96 -0.84 8.30
C THR A 26 18.22 -0.02 9.56
N GLY A 27 17.88 -0.57 10.73
CA GLY A 27 18.14 0.06 12.03
C GLY A 27 19.64 0.25 12.36
N THR A 28 20.55 -0.16 11.48
CA THR A 28 22.01 -0.05 11.65
C THR A 28 22.62 1.14 10.90
N GLY A 29 21.80 1.95 10.21
CA GLY A 29 22.24 3.11 9.44
C GLY A 29 22.64 2.81 7.98
N TYR A 30 22.52 1.55 7.55
CA TYR A 30 22.66 1.15 6.15
C TYR A 30 21.29 0.85 5.54
N ALA A 31 21.19 0.77 4.22
CA ALA A 31 19.95 0.36 3.55
C ALA A 31 20.22 -0.86 2.68
N GLU A 32 19.27 -1.80 2.67
CA GLU A 32 19.40 -3.08 1.97
C GLU A 32 18.21 -3.31 1.04
N TYR A 33 18.44 -3.96 -0.09
CA TYR A 33 17.36 -4.35 -0.99
C TYR A 33 16.64 -5.55 -0.40
N ILE A 34 15.35 -5.39 -0.11
CA ILE A 34 14.50 -6.42 0.48
C ILE A 34 13.34 -6.71 -0.47
N SER A 35 13.02 -8.00 -0.64
CA SER A 35 11.83 -8.44 -1.36
C SER A 35 10.63 -8.44 -0.42
N GLN A 36 9.53 -7.84 -0.85
CA GLN A 36 8.27 -7.80 -0.13
C GLN A 36 7.11 -8.04 -1.08
N VAL A 37 6.04 -8.65 -0.57
CA VAL A 37 4.78 -8.78 -1.31
C VAL A 37 3.84 -7.67 -0.85
N ILE A 38 3.29 -6.94 -1.80
CA ILE A 38 2.35 -5.86 -1.57
C ILE A 38 0.99 -6.26 -2.12
N GLU A 39 0.01 -6.40 -1.24
CA GLU A 39 -1.39 -6.47 -1.62
C GLU A 39 -1.93 -5.05 -1.79
N VAL A 40 -2.51 -4.77 -2.95
CA VAL A 40 -3.19 -3.50 -3.23
C VAL A 40 -4.68 -3.76 -3.38
N ARG A 41 -5.49 -2.93 -2.72
CA ARG A 41 -6.94 -2.95 -2.84
C ARG A 41 -7.48 -1.74 -3.58
N ASP A 42 -8.68 -1.89 -4.13
CA ASP A 42 -9.37 -0.86 -4.92
C ASP A 42 -9.62 0.44 -4.16
N ASN A 43 -9.77 0.39 -2.85
CA ASN A 43 -9.98 1.54 -1.98
C ASN A 43 -8.68 2.25 -1.55
N GLY A 44 -7.51 1.77 -1.99
CA GLY A 44 -6.21 2.33 -1.64
C GLY A 44 -5.57 1.72 -0.38
N LEU A 45 -6.21 0.72 0.25
CA LEU A 45 -5.59 -0.04 1.33
C LEU A 45 -4.45 -0.88 0.74
N MET A 46 -3.24 -0.67 1.27
CA MET A 46 -2.08 -1.48 0.95
C MET A 46 -1.65 -2.28 2.17
N THR A 47 -1.36 -3.55 1.97
CA THR A 47 -0.78 -4.42 2.99
C THR A 47 0.55 -4.97 2.50
N VAL A 48 1.58 -4.83 3.33
CA VAL A 48 2.94 -5.30 3.05
C VAL A 48 3.19 -6.57 3.83
N TYR A 49 3.67 -7.59 3.13
CA TYR A 49 4.03 -8.88 3.67
C TYR A 49 5.52 -9.16 3.45
N ASP A 50 6.11 -9.86 4.40
CA ASP A 50 7.43 -10.45 4.27
C ASP A 50 7.40 -11.58 3.22
N ASP A 51 8.30 -11.55 2.25
CA ASP A 51 8.27 -12.46 1.09
C ASP A 51 8.64 -13.92 1.43
N GLU A 52 9.37 -14.14 2.53
CA GLU A 52 9.80 -15.48 2.93
C GLU A 52 8.80 -16.15 3.88
N THR A 53 8.16 -15.36 4.75
CA THR A 53 7.33 -15.88 5.84
C THR A 53 5.84 -15.63 5.66
N ASP A 54 5.43 -14.91 4.61
CA ASP A 54 4.07 -14.41 4.37
C ASP A 54 3.48 -13.60 5.54
N LYS A 55 4.33 -13.18 6.50
CA LYS A 55 3.89 -12.45 7.67
C LYS A 55 3.57 -11.02 7.28
N ARG A 56 2.39 -10.56 7.69
CA ARG A 56 2.00 -9.16 7.55
C ARG A 56 2.94 -8.26 8.35
N ILE A 57 3.64 -7.37 7.64
CA ILE A 57 4.50 -6.33 8.22
C ILE A 57 3.65 -5.14 8.64
N THR A 58 2.83 -4.60 7.73
CA THR A 58 2.00 -3.41 8.01
C THR A 58 0.85 -3.28 7.01
N SER A 59 -0.16 -2.49 7.37
CA SER A 59 -1.26 -2.08 6.48
C SER A 59 -1.54 -0.59 6.65
N PHE A 60 -1.77 0.12 5.55
CA PHE A 60 -2.06 1.55 5.57
C PHE A 60 -2.85 1.99 4.32
N ILE A 61 -3.52 3.14 4.39
CA ILE A 61 -4.05 3.82 3.20
C ILE A 61 -2.89 4.51 2.49
N ALA A 62 -2.63 4.10 1.25
CA ALA A 62 -1.53 4.60 0.46
C ALA A 62 -1.85 5.93 -0.23
N SER A 63 -0.82 6.66 -0.63
CA SER A 63 -0.95 7.76 -1.60
C SER A 63 -1.06 7.20 -3.01
N ARG A 64 -1.63 8.02 -3.91
CA ARG A 64 -1.61 7.76 -5.35
C ARG A 64 -0.25 7.28 -5.84
N ASP A 65 0.79 8.06 -5.56
CA ASP A 65 2.14 7.82 -6.08
C ASP A 65 2.69 6.46 -5.65
N ARG A 66 2.38 6.02 -4.42
CA ARG A 66 2.88 4.75 -3.90
C ARG A 66 2.21 3.57 -4.60
N VAL A 67 0.93 3.68 -4.92
CA VAL A 67 0.20 2.65 -5.69
C VAL A 67 0.69 2.63 -7.14
N GLU A 68 0.81 3.80 -7.76
CA GLU A 68 1.33 3.95 -9.13
C GLU A 68 2.74 3.34 -9.27
N VAL A 69 3.67 3.70 -8.39
CA VAL A 69 5.03 3.15 -8.41
C VAL A 69 5.04 1.64 -8.21
N THR A 70 4.20 1.11 -7.31
CA THR A 70 4.11 -0.34 -7.06
C THR A 70 3.69 -1.09 -8.32
N LEU A 71 2.66 -0.60 -9.01
CA LEU A 71 2.14 -1.19 -10.25
C LEU A 71 3.17 -1.10 -11.37
N LEU A 72 3.82 0.05 -11.55
CA LEU A 72 4.87 0.24 -12.55
C LEU A 72 6.07 -0.68 -12.31
N MET A 73 6.50 -0.86 -11.05
CA MET A 73 7.57 -1.80 -10.70
C MET A 73 7.19 -3.27 -10.98
N ALA A 74 5.90 -3.60 -10.90
CA ALA A 74 5.37 -4.90 -11.27
C ALA A 74 5.13 -5.08 -12.77
N GLY A 75 5.37 -4.04 -13.59
CA GLY A 75 5.14 -4.07 -15.04
C GLY A 75 3.68 -3.83 -15.45
N GLU A 76 2.85 -3.31 -14.55
CA GLU A 76 1.46 -2.97 -14.82
C GLU A 76 1.27 -1.49 -15.18
N ILE A 77 0.19 -1.19 -15.90
CA ILE A 77 -0.20 0.18 -16.26
C ILE A 77 -1.41 0.58 -15.42
N PRO A 78 -1.25 1.52 -14.46
CA PRO A 78 -2.36 1.93 -13.59
C PRO A 78 -3.44 2.72 -14.35
N ASN A 79 -4.69 2.56 -13.92
CA ASN A 79 -5.80 3.38 -14.39
C ASN A 79 -5.82 4.74 -13.66
N PRO A 80 -5.71 5.88 -14.37
CA PRO A 80 -5.70 7.21 -13.76
C PRO A 80 -6.94 7.55 -12.93
N ASP A 81 -8.13 7.15 -13.36
CA ASP A 81 -9.40 7.45 -12.67
C ASP A 81 -9.45 6.72 -11.32
N TRP A 82 -8.90 5.51 -11.28
CA TRP A 82 -8.79 4.73 -10.05
C TRP A 82 -7.75 5.35 -9.10
N LEU A 83 -6.62 5.82 -9.64
CA LEU A 83 -5.62 6.55 -8.85
C LEU A 83 -6.17 7.84 -8.23
N ASP A 84 -7.07 8.56 -8.92
CA ASP A 84 -7.76 9.73 -8.37
C ASP A 84 -8.67 9.38 -7.19
N LEU A 85 -9.37 8.23 -7.27
CA LEU A 85 -10.19 7.72 -6.16
C LEU A 85 -9.34 7.41 -4.92
N ILE A 86 -8.17 6.80 -5.09
CA ILE A 86 -7.24 6.50 -3.99
C ILE A 86 -6.80 7.78 -3.29
N GLU A 87 -6.45 8.81 -4.06
CA GLU A 87 -6.06 10.10 -3.50
C GLU A 87 -7.20 10.79 -2.74
N HIS A 88 -8.43 10.67 -3.26
CA HIS A 88 -9.62 11.14 -2.56
C HIS A 88 -9.81 10.43 -1.21
N ASN A 89 -9.71 9.09 -1.20
CA ASN A 89 -9.84 8.30 0.03
C ASN A 89 -8.74 8.64 1.04
N ARG A 90 -7.51 8.85 0.58
CA ARG A 90 -6.41 9.31 1.42
C ARG A 90 -6.70 10.67 2.05
N THR A 91 -7.13 11.64 1.24
CA THR A 91 -7.49 12.97 1.73
C THR A 91 -8.62 12.89 2.78
N LEU A 92 -9.60 12.00 2.57
CA LEU A 92 -10.65 11.77 3.55
C LEU A 92 -10.11 11.16 4.84
N ALA A 93 -9.21 10.17 4.75
CA ALA A 93 -8.57 9.56 5.91
C ALA A 93 -7.74 10.57 6.72
N GLU A 94 -7.05 11.50 6.06
CA GLU A 94 -6.32 12.60 6.70
C GLU A 94 -7.27 13.53 7.46
N ARG A 95 -8.38 13.94 6.84
CA ARG A 95 -9.39 14.79 7.48
C ARG A 95 -10.02 14.14 8.71
N LEU A 96 -10.14 12.81 8.70
CA LEU A 96 -10.66 12.02 9.81
C LEU A 96 -9.58 11.65 10.84
N ASN A 97 -8.34 12.11 10.67
CA ASN A 97 -7.19 11.81 11.53
C ASN A 97 -6.93 10.30 11.68
N LEU A 98 -7.08 9.55 10.58
CA LEU A 98 -6.90 8.10 10.50
C LEU A 98 -5.51 7.69 9.99
N LEU A 99 -4.72 8.64 9.50
CA LEU A 99 -3.31 8.44 9.11
C LEU A 99 -2.41 8.80 10.29
N GLY A 100 -2.20 7.83 11.20
CA GLY A 100 -1.28 7.96 12.34
C GLY A 100 0.16 7.63 11.97
#